data_AF-A0A8C2UTS4-F1
#
_entry.id   AF-A0A8C2UTS4-F1
#
_cell.length_a   1.000
_cell.length_b   1.000
_cell.length_c   1.000
_cell.angle_alpha   90.00
_cell.angle_beta   90.00
_cell.angle_gamma   90.00
#
_symmetry.space_group_name_H-M   'P 1'
#
loop_
_entity.id
_entity.type
_entity.pdbx_description
1 polymer ?
#
loop_
_entity_poly.entity_id
_entity_poly.type
_entity_poly.pdbx_seq_one_letter_code
_entity_poly.pdbx_strand_id
1 'polypeptide(L)'
;MFCLNLFQNRSKRLEKVHVVIGPKSCDLDALISAFTYAYFLDKVSPPGVLCLPVLNIPRTEFNYFTETRFILEELNISESFHIFRDEINLHQLNDEGKLSITLVGSNILASEDKPLESAVVKVISPVEQNSAELEFQESSSSLVLKELLQEAPELLTEQLAHLLRGSILFKWMTMDPEKLSEKQEEILAVLEEKFPNLPPREDIISVLQETHSSAHSLNTEQIMLKDLKELSDGEIKVAISTVNMNLEVRVRIFFQVAYHSSLFR
;
A
#
# COMPACT_ATOMS: atom_id res chain seq x y z
N MET A 1 -6.71 16.30 -1.61
CA MET A 1 -5.90 17.51 -1.32
C MET A 1 -4.39 17.24 -1.31
N PHE A 2 -3.93 16.05 -0.83
CA PHE A 2 -2.51 15.69 -0.73
C PHE A 2 -1.72 15.76 -2.04
N CYS A 3 -2.20 15.13 -3.12
CA CYS A 3 -1.47 15.16 -4.40
C CYS A 3 -1.67 16.45 -5.21
N LEU A 4 -2.79 17.17 -5.05
CA LEU A 4 -3.03 18.42 -5.78
C LEU A 4 -1.96 19.48 -5.45
N ASN A 5 -1.52 19.51 -4.19
CA ASN A 5 -0.47 20.42 -3.73
C ASN A 5 0.94 20.02 -4.19
N LEU A 6 1.18 18.76 -4.59
CA LEU A 6 2.48 18.33 -5.13
C LEU A 6 2.74 18.91 -6.53
N PHE A 7 1.68 19.11 -7.33
CA PHE A 7 1.80 19.49 -8.74
C PHE A 7 1.61 20.98 -9.03
N GLN A 8 0.95 21.74 -8.14
CA GLN A 8 0.47 23.09 -8.48
C GLN A 8 1.51 24.22 -8.42
N ASN A 9 2.77 23.98 -8.03
CA ASN A 9 3.65 25.11 -7.67
C ASN A 9 5.13 25.04 -8.10
N ARG A 10 5.47 24.46 -9.26
CA ARG A 10 6.90 24.37 -9.65
C ARG A 10 7.19 24.72 -11.12
N SER A 11 7.41 26.02 -11.37
CA SER A 11 8.07 26.59 -12.56
C SER A 11 9.62 26.51 -12.47
N LYS A 12 10.19 25.53 -11.76
CA LYS A 12 11.65 25.40 -11.57
C LYS A 12 12.19 24.16 -12.28
N ARG A 13 13.42 24.21 -12.78
CA ARG A 13 14.14 23.04 -13.33
C ARG A 13 14.17 21.95 -12.26
N LEU A 14 13.58 20.81 -12.57
CA LEU A 14 13.60 19.60 -11.73
C LEU A 14 15.00 19.00 -11.78
N GLU A 15 15.65 18.87 -10.62
CA GLU A 15 17.02 18.36 -10.51
C GLU A 15 17.05 16.88 -10.14
N LYS A 16 16.19 16.46 -9.21
CA LYS A 16 16.05 15.07 -8.75
C LYS A 16 14.59 14.67 -8.57
N VAL A 17 14.33 13.38 -8.69
CA VAL A 17 13.03 12.77 -8.41
C VAL A 17 13.21 11.70 -7.33
N HIS A 18 12.54 11.90 -6.20
CA HIS A 18 12.50 10.94 -5.11
C HIS A 18 11.17 10.19 -5.16
N VAL A 19 11.22 8.91 -5.50
CA VAL A 19 10.06 8.04 -5.57
C VAL A 19 9.91 7.27 -4.27
N VAL A 20 8.71 7.28 -3.70
CA VAL A 20 8.32 6.39 -2.60
C VAL A 20 7.43 5.32 -3.18
N ILE A 21 7.86 4.05 -3.09
CA ILE A 21 7.19 2.94 -3.75
C ILE A 21 6.96 1.76 -2.80
N GLY A 22 5.74 1.24 -2.84
CA GLY A 22 5.31 0.06 -2.08
C GLY A 22 5.46 -1.27 -2.85
N PRO A 23 5.12 -2.41 -2.22
CA PRO A 23 4.98 -3.69 -2.91
C PRO A 23 3.85 -3.70 -3.96
N LYS A 24 3.92 -4.65 -4.89
CA LYS A 24 2.85 -4.90 -5.89
C LYS A 24 1.52 -5.34 -5.29
N SER A 25 1.51 -5.81 -4.04
CA SER A 25 0.29 -6.17 -3.32
C SER A 25 -0.65 -4.98 -3.11
N CYS A 26 -0.12 -3.75 -3.18
CA CYS A 26 -0.87 -2.49 -3.11
C CYS A 26 -1.97 -2.50 -2.02
N ASP A 27 -1.64 -3.07 -0.86
CA ASP A 27 -2.54 -3.04 0.30
C ASP A 27 -2.65 -1.60 0.84
N LEU A 28 -3.70 -1.35 1.61
CA LEU A 28 -3.96 -0.02 2.14
C LEU A 28 -2.78 0.49 2.98
N ASP A 29 -2.14 -0.40 3.76
CA ASP A 29 -0.99 -0.05 4.60
C ASP A 29 0.18 0.49 3.78
N ALA A 30 0.58 -0.22 2.73
CA ALA A 30 1.64 0.21 1.83
C ALA A 30 1.29 1.52 1.11
N LEU A 31 0.03 1.68 0.68
CA LEU A 31 -0.41 2.87 -0.04
C LEU A 31 -0.38 4.11 0.85
N ILE A 32 -1.00 4.06 2.03
CA ILE A 32 -1.03 5.18 2.98
C ILE A 32 0.38 5.50 3.46
N SER A 33 1.22 4.48 3.67
CA SER A 33 2.64 4.66 3.99
C SER A 33 3.39 5.41 2.90
N ALA A 34 3.23 5.02 1.64
CA ALA A 34 3.89 5.67 0.52
C ALA A 34 3.46 7.14 0.38
N PHE A 35 2.16 7.42 0.54
CA PHE A 35 1.60 8.76 0.40
C PHE A 35 2.06 9.67 1.53
N THR A 36 2.00 9.16 2.75
CA THR A 36 2.45 9.88 3.94
C THR A 36 3.93 10.21 3.85
N TYR A 37 4.75 9.23 3.45
CA TYR A 37 6.20 9.44 3.39
C TYR A 37 6.59 10.35 2.23
N ALA A 38 5.94 10.26 1.08
CA ALA A 38 6.17 11.19 -0.03
C ALA A 38 5.77 12.64 0.35
N TYR A 39 4.67 12.80 1.09
CA TYR A 39 4.26 14.09 1.65
C TYR A 39 5.29 14.65 2.64
N PHE A 40 5.77 13.81 3.57
CA PHE A 40 6.86 14.17 4.47
C PHE A 40 8.09 14.65 3.69
N LEU A 41 8.55 13.86 2.71
CA LEU A 41 9.69 14.20 1.87
C LEU A 41 9.48 15.50 1.08
N ASP A 42 8.29 15.77 0.54
CA ASP A 42 8.02 17.05 -0.17
C ASP A 42 8.20 18.28 0.73
N LYS A 43 7.93 18.13 2.04
CA LYS A 43 8.03 19.24 3.00
C LYS A 43 9.44 19.45 3.52
N VAL A 44 10.23 18.39 3.66
CA VAL A 44 11.58 18.46 4.24
C VAL A 44 12.70 18.48 3.19
N SER A 45 12.42 18.09 1.95
CA SER A 45 13.43 18.05 0.88
C SER A 45 13.81 19.45 0.38
N PRO A 46 15.06 19.64 -0.05
CA PRO A 46 15.50 20.91 -0.62
C PRO A 46 14.74 21.27 -1.91
N PRO A 47 14.70 22.56 -2.29
CA PRO A 47 14.13 22.98 -3.57
C PRO A 47 14.78 22.23 -4.74
N GLY A 48 13.98 21.83 -5.74
CA GLY A 48 14.48 21.13 -6.92
C GLY A 48 14.33 19.60 -6.88
N VAL A 49 14.04 19.04 -5.71
CA VAL A 49 13.65 17.62 -5.55
C VAL A 49 12.13 17.48 -5.64
N LEU A 50 11.66 16.60 -6.52
CA LEU A 50 10.25 16.22 -6.63
C LEU A 50 10.02 14.87 -5.95
N CYS A 51 9.17 14.87 -4.93
CA CYS A 51 8.87 13.66 -4.14
C CYS A 51 7.50 13.10 -4.57
N LEU A 52 7.48 11.86 -5.05
CA LEU A 52 6.30 11.25 -5.66
C LEU A 52 5.98 9.90 -4.99
N PRO A 53 4.74 9.69 -4.51
CA PRO A 53 4.28 8.35 -4.23
C PRO A 53 3.95 7.63 -5.55
N VAL A 54 4.48 6.42 -5.72
CA VAL A 54 4.22 5.58 -6.91
C VAL A 54 3.61 4.25 -6.47
N LEU A 55 2.47 3.90 -7.06
CA LEU A 55 1.85 2.59 -6.91
C LEU A 55 2.59 1.60 -7.81
N ASN A 56 3.10 0.51 -7.24
CA ASN A 56 3.92 -0.46 -7.94
C ASN A 56 3.11 -1.46 -8.78
N ILE A 57 2.12 -0.96 -9.49
CA ILE A 57 1.23 -1.69 -10.38
C ILE A 57 0.91 -0.79 -11.58
N PRO A 58 0.58 -1.36 -12.75
CA PRO A 58 0.02 -0.59 -13.86
C PRO A 58 -1.34 0.02 -13.50
N ARG A 59 -1.68 1.18 -14.06
CA ARG A 59 -3.00 1.80 -13.83
C ARG A 59 -4.16 0.86 -14.20
N THR A 60 -4.01 0.11 -15.27
CA THR A 60 -5.03 -0.84 -15.74
C THR A 60 -5.36 -1.94 -14.72
N GLU A 61 -4.41 -2.29 -13.86
CA GLU A 61 -4.55 -3.33 -12.84
C GLU A 61 -5.16 -2.81 -11.54
N PHE A 62 -5.24 -1.49 -11.34
CA PHE A 62 -5.76 -0.93 -10.10
C PHE A 62 -7.21 -1.36 -9.82
N ASN A 63 -7.98 -1.64 -10.87
CA ASN A 63 -9.34 -2.16 -10.76
C ASN A 63 -9.45 -3.49 -9.99
N TYR A 64 -8.37 -4.26 -9.87
CA TYR A 64 -8.34 -5.51 -9.10
C TYR A 64 -8.19 -5.29 -7.58
N PHE A 65 -7.84 -4.08 -7.14
CA PHE A 65 -7.65 -3.72 -5.73
C PHE A 65 -8.92 -3.04 -5.19
N THR A 66 -10.05 -3.73 -5.32
CA THR A 66 -11.40 -3.21 -5.02
C THR A 66 -11.55 -2.70 -3.60
N GLU A 67 -11.01 -3.43 -2.61
CA GLU A 67 -10.99 -3.01 -1.20
C GLU A 67 -10.21 -1.72 -1.00
N THR A 68 -8.97 -1.66 -1.49
CA THR A 68 -8.14 -0.45 -1.42
C THR A 68 -8.84 0.74 -2.09
N ARG A 69 -9.47 0.53 -3.25
CA ARG A 69 -10.22 1.57 -3.98
C ARG A 69 -11.41 2.09 -3.20
N PHE A 70 -12.24 1.19 -2.69
CA PHE A 70 -13.39 1.57 -1.88
C PHE A 70 -12.98 2.43 -0.69
N ILE A 71 -11.94 2.00 0.04
CA ILE A 71 -11.44 2.76 1.20
C ILE A 71 -10.90 4.13 0.78
N LEU A 72 -10.22 4.23 -0.36
CA LEU A 72 -9.76 5.53 -0.87
C LEU A 72 -10.91 6.46 -1.25
N GLU A 73 -12.00 5.92 -1.80
CA GLU A 73 -13.22 6.68 -2.10
C GLU A 73 -13.86 7.23 -0.82
N GLU A 74 -14.01 6.39 0.21
CA GLU A 74 -14.50 6.81 1.54
C GLU A 74 -13.62 7.91 2.16
N LEU A 75 -12.31 7.85 1.92
CA LEU A 75 -11.33 8.83 2.38
C LEU A 75 -11.24 10.08 1.48
N ASN A 76 -12.08 10.21 0.45
CA ASN A 76 -12.05 11.29 -0.55
C ASN A 76 -10.69 11.46 -1.23
N ILE A 77 -9.95 10.36 -1.42
CA ILE A 77 -8.68 10.31 -2.13
C ILE A 77 -8.94 9.82 -3.55
N SER A 78 -9.03 10.77 -4.49
CA SER A 78 -9.32 10.43 -5.89
C SER A 78 -8.16 9.71 -6.57
N GLU A 79 -8.49 8.63 -7.27
CA GLU A 79 -7.59 7.85 -8.11
C GLU A 79 -6.86 8.67 -9.18
N SER A 80 -7.47 9.77 -9.64
CA SER A 80 -6.87 10.66 -10.65
C SER A 80 -5.55 11.27 -10.20
N PHE A 81 -5.25 11.19 -8.91
CA PHE A 81 -4.04 11.74 -8.32
C PHE A 81 -2.94 10.73 -8.02
N HIS A 82 -3.18 9.44 -8.30
CA HIS A 82 -2.20 8.39 -8.11
C HIS A 82 -1.30 8.30 -9.33
N ILE A 83 -0.01 8.08 -9.09
CA ILE A 83 0.99 7.83 -10.14
C ILE A 83 1.25 6.33 -10.12
N PHE A 84 1.06 5.69 -11.27
CA PHE A 84 1.24 4.25 -11.42
C PHE A 84 2.61 3.92 -12.02
N ARG A 85 3.04 2.67 -11.87
CA ARG A 85 4.37 2.20 -12.29
C ARG A 85 4.63 2.44 -13.79
N ASP A 86 3.59 2.36 -14.60
CA ASP A 86 3.59 2.55 -16.06
C ASP A 86 3.54 4.02 -16.50
N GLU A 87 3.34 4.96 -15.57
CA GLU A 87 3.26 6.39 -15.84
C GLU A 87 4.59 7.13 -15.56
N ILE A 88 5.56 6.43 -14.97
CA ILE A 88 6.88 6.97 -14.63
C ILE A 88 8.00 6.01 -15.04
N ASN A 89 8.91 6.48 -15.88
CA ASN A 89 10.06 5.70 -16.31
C ASN A 89 11.21 5.78 -15.29
N LEU A 90 11.17 4.91 -14.28
CA LEU A 90 12.21 4.84 -13.25
C LEU A 90 13.60 4.51 -13.83
N HIS A 91 13.69 3.63 -14.83
CA HIS A 91 14.99 3.27 -15.43
C HIS A 91 15.63 4.47 -16.11
N GLN A 92 14.86 5.24 -16.89
CA GLN A 92 15.35 6.47 -17.51
C GLN A 92 15.80 7.49 -16.45
N LEU A 93 15.03 7.69 -15.37
CA LEU A 93 15.43 8.60 -14.30
C LEU A 93 16.72 8.15 -13.60
N ASN A 94 16.92 6.85 -13.47
CA ASN A 94 18.15 6.26 -12.91
C ASN A 94 19.34 6.46 -13.85
N ASP A 95 19.16 6.18 -15.15
CA ASP A 95 20.20 6.37 -16.18
C ASP A 95 20.64 7.85 -16.29
N GLU A 96 19.71 8.78 -16.07
CA GLU A 96 19.99 10.22 -16.01
C GLU A 96 20.62 10.67 -14.67
N GLY A 97 20.79 9.77 -13.69
CA GLY A 97 21.35 10.07 -12.37
C GLY A 97 20.44 10.93 -11.48
N LYS A 98 19.14 10.97 -11.77
CA LYS A 98 18.16 11.84 -11.09
C LYS A 98 17.29 11.11 -10.06
N LEU A 99 17.29 9.77 -10.09
CA LEU A 99 16.40 8.96 -9.27
C LEU A 99 16.94 8.76 -7.84
N SER A 100 16.02 8.84 -6.88
CA SER A 100 16.20 8.28 -5.53
C SER A 100 14.93 7.52 -5.17
N ILE A 101 15.06 6.39 -4.47
CA ILE A 101 13.95 5.51 -4.12
C ILE A 101 13.91 5.30 -2.60
N THR A 102 12.73 5.47 -2.01
CA THR A 102 12.40 4.90 -0.70
C THR A 102 11.42 3.75 -0.91
N LEU A 103 11.79 2.56 -0.43
CA LEU A 103 10.90 1.42 -0.37
C LEU A 103 10.09 1.46 0.91
N VAL A 104 8.77 1.25 0.81
CA VAL A 104 7.88 1.12 1.98
C VAL A 104 7.16 -0.22 1.94
N GLY A 105 6.96 -0.87 3.09
CA GLY A 105 6.24 -2.15 3.20
C GLY A 105 6.91 -3.38 2.59
N SER A 106 8.01 -3.20 1.85
CA SER A 106 8.89 -4.27 1.35
C SER A 106 10.33 -3.79 1.38
N ASN A 107 11.27 -4.70 1.62
CA ASN A 107 12.71 -4.47 1.50
C ASN A 107 13.30 -5.03 0.20
N ILE A 108 12.47 -5.64 -0.65
CA ILE A 108 12.91 -6.34 -1.86
C ILE A 108 12.32 -5.64 -3.10
N LEU A 109 13.20 -5.35 -4.06
CA LEU A 109 12.83 -4.98 -5.42
C LEU A 109 12.46 -6.22 -6.23
N ALA A 110 11.49 -6.06 -7.14
CA ALA A 110 11.16 -7.09 -8.11
C ALA A 110 12.35 -7.35 -9.05
N SER A 111 12.37 -8.50 -9.72
CA SER A 111 13.54 -8.91 -10.52
C SER A 111 13.84 -7.94 -11.67
N GLU A 112 12.79 -7.36 -12.26
CA GLU A 112 12.84 -6.31 -13.27
C GLU A 112 13.46 -5.00 -12.75
N ASP A 113 13.35 -4.74 -11.45
CA ASP A 113 13.80 -3.51 -10.80
C ASP A 113 15.17 -3.65 -10.15
N LYS A 114 15.82 -4.82 -10.21
CA LYS A 114 17.19 -5.02 -9.70
C LYS A 114 18.18 -3.93 -10.15
N PRO A 115 18.17 -3.44 -11.42
CA PRO A 115 19.07 -2.35 -11.82
C PRO A 115 18.86 -1.03 -11.08
N LEU A 116 17.73 -0.85 -10.40
CA LEU A 116 17.40 0.35 -9.62
C LEU A 116 17.92 0.28 -8.17
N GLU A 117 18.55 -0.82 -7.75
CA GLU A 117 19.04 -1.00 -6.38
C GLU A 117 19.98 0.13 -5.93
N SER A 118 20.82 0.64 -6.82
CA SER A 118 21.71 1.78 -6.54
C SER A 118 20.99 3.09 -6.26
N ALA A 119 19.73 3.21 -6.66
CA ALA A 119 18.90 4.38 -6.38
C ALA A 119 18.14 4.27 -5.05
N VAL A 120 18.10 3.09 -4.41
CA VAL A 120 17.44 2.91 -3.12
C VAL A 120 18.25 3.59 -2.02
N VAL A 121 17.71 4.69 -1.50
CA VAL A 121 18.34 5.48 -0.42
C VAL A 121 17.77 5.13 0.95
N LYS A 122 16.61 4.48 1.00
CA LYS A 122 15.94 4.13 2.26
C LYS A 122 14.94 2.99 2.10
N VAL A 123 14.79 2.20 3.17
CA VAL A 123 13.78 1.14 3.29
C VAL A 123 13.03 1.33 4.61
N ILE A 124 11.71 1.37 4.55
CA ILE A 124 10.78 1.41 5.69
C ILE A 124 9.87 0.20 5.56
N SER A 125 10.36 -0.94 6.00
CA SER A 125 9.63 -2.20 5.93
C SER A 125 9.55 -2.83 7.31
N PRO A 126 8.49 -3.57 7.62
CA PRO A 126 8.37 -4.19 8.92
C PRO A 126 9.14 -5.52 9.04
N VAL A 127 10.21 -5.71 8.26
CA VAL A 127 10.99 -6.95 8.23
C VAL A 127 11.85 -7.10 9.49
N GLU A 128 11.76 -8.31 10.07
CA GLU A 128 12.46 -8.92 11.22
C GLU A 128 13.61 -8.13 11.83
N GLN A 129 13.30 -7.31 12.84
CA GLN A 129 14.29 -6.94 13.84
C GLN A 129 14.56 -8.18 14.72
N ASN A 130 15.51 -9.00 14.28
CA ASN A 130 16.09 -10.15 14.99
C ASN A 130 15.15 -11.34 15.30
N SER A 131 15.69 -12.52 15.04
CA SER A 131 15.11 -13.86 15.08
C SER A 131 14.67 -14.39 16.46
N ALA A 132 14.06 -13.56 17.32
CA ALA A 132 13.57 -13.98 18.63
C ALA A 132 12.15 -13.48 18.96
N GLU A 133 11.64 -12.47 18.24
CA GLU A 133 10.29 -11.90 18.45
C GLU A 133 9.47 -12.04 17.17
N LEU A 134 9.20 -13.29 16.77
CA LEU A 134 8.31 -13.61 15.64
C LEU A 134 6.84 -13.24 15.88
N GLU A 135 6.50 -12.63 17.02
CA GLU A 135 5.11 -12.54 17.45
C GLU A 135 4.34 -11.32 16.91
N PHE A 136 4.96 -10.18 16.59
CA PHE A 136 4.17 -9.02 16.12
C PHE A 136 4.92 -8.13 15.13
N GLN A 137 4.60 -8.28 13.85
CA GLN A 137 5.10 -7.42 12.79
C GLN A 137 4.31 -6.09 12.79
N GLU A 138 5.00 -4.98 13.05
CA GLU A 138 4.39 -3.64 13.01
C GLU A 138 3.87 -3.30 11.60
N SER A 139 2.89 -2.39 11.48
CA SER A 139 2.46 -1.91 10.17
C SER A 139 3.48 -0.93 9.58
N SER A 140 3.54 -0.83 8.25
CA SER A 140 4.38 0.14 7.55
C SER A 140 3.97 1.57 7.91
N SER A 141 2.66 1.79 8.09
CA SER A 141 2.09 3.08 8.47
C SER A 141 2.54 3.50 9.88
N SER A 142 2.66 2.54 10.81
CA SER A 142 3.21 2.78 12.14
C SER A 142 4.67 3.23 12.07
N LEU A 143 5.49 2.59 11.24
CA LEU A 143 6.90 2.94 11.06
C LEU A 143 7.06 4.33 10.44
N VAL A 144 6.30 4.63 9.39
CA VAL A 144 6.27 5.95 8.74
C VAL A 144 5.83 7.04 9.72
N LEU A 145 4.80 6.77 10.53
CA LEU A 145 4.31 7.71 11.54
C LEU A 145 5.35 7.99 12.62
N LYS A 146 6.04 6.96 13.12
CA LYS A 146 7.13 7.12 14.11
C LYS A 146 8.22 8.06 13.58
N GLU A 147 8.64 7.88 12.34
CA GLU A 147 9.64 8.74 11.73
C GLU A 147 9.13 10.17 11.51
N LEU A 148 7.89 10.34 11.04
CA LEU A 148 7.29 11.67 10.87
C LEU A 148 7.22 12.42 12.21
N LEU A 149 6.80 11.74 13.29
CA LEU A 149 6.75 12.32 14.63
C LEU A 149 8.14 12.68 15.18
N GLN A 150 9.17 11.93 14.81
CA GLN A 150 10.54 12.20 15.24
C GLN A 150 11.14 13.41 14.51
N GLU A 151 10.97 13.47 13.18
CA GLU A 151 11.70 14.42 12.33
C GLU A 151 10.91 15.71 12.06
N ALA A 152 9.59 15.64 11.94
CA ALA A 152 8.74 16.77 11.59
C ALA A 152 7.30 16.63 12.16
N PRO A 153 7.15 16.58 13.50
CA PRO A 153 5.85 16.34 14.15
C PRO A 153 4.79 17.39 13.82
N GLU A 154 5.19 18.60 13.40
CA GLU A 154 4.32 19.68 12.95
C GLU A 154 3.62 19.39 11.62
N LEU A 155 4.13 18.44 10.82
CA LEU A 155 3.52 18.05 9.55
C LEU A 155 2.32 17.11 9.73
N LEU A 156 2.18 16.51 10.92
CA LEU A 156 1.04 15.65 11.25
C LEU A 156 -0.20 16.51 11.44
N THR A 157 -1.15 16.41 10.52
CA THR A 157 -2.47 17.05 10.61
C THR A 157 -3.52 16.07 11.12
N GLU A 158 -4.67 16.57 11.57
CA GLU A 158 -5.79 15.72 12.00
C GLU A 158 -6.25 14.79 10.88
N GLN A 159 -6.28 15.27 9.63
CA GLN A 159 -6.61 14.44 8.47
C GLN A 159 -5.57 13.34 8.25
N LEU A 160 -4.27 13.66 8.34
CA LEU A 160 -3.21 12.66 8.17
C LEU A 160 -3.21 11.63 9.30
N ALA A 161 -3.48 12.09 10.53
CA ALA A 161 -3.66 11.22 11.70
C ALA A 161 -4.84 10.26 11.49
N HIS A 162 -5.97 10.76 11.00
CA HIS A 162 -7.14 9.92 10.69
C HIS A 162 -6.81 8.84 9.65
N LEU A 163 -6.11 9.20 8.57
CA LEU A 163 -5.67 8.28 7.51
C LEU A 163 -4.72 7.21 8.04
N LEU A 164 -3.67 7.61 8.76
CA LEU A 164 -2.69 6.69 9.35
C LEU A 164 -3.33 5.76 10.37
N ARG A 165 -4.24 6.28 11.20
CA ARG A 165 -4.98 5.48 12.19
C ARG A 165 -5.82 4.40 11.51
N GLY A 166 -6.58 4.76 10.48
CA GLY A 166 -7.39 3.80 9.71
C GLY A 166 -6.53 2.72 9.06
N SER A 167 -5.39 3.11 8.51
CA SER A 167 -4.42 2.18 7.91
C SER A 167 -3.82 1.18 8.92
N ILE A 168 -3.44 1.66 10.11
CA ILE A 168 -2.88 0.83 11.19
C ILE A 168 -3.95 -0.16 11.70
N LEU A 169 -5.18 0.31 11.93
CA LEU A 169 -6.30 -0.53 12.35
C LEU A 169 -6.66 -1.58 11.28
N PHE A 170 -6.65 -1.19 10.00
CA PHE A 170 -6.85 -2.11 8.90
C PHE A 170 -5.81 -3.23 8.91
N LYS A 171 -4.51 -2.87 9.00
CA LYS A 171 -3.42 -3.85 9.01
C LYS A 171 -3.54 -4.82 10.18
N TRP A 172 -3.88 -4.31 11.36
CA TRP A 172 -4.16 -5.13 12.53
C TRP A 172 -5.28 -6.15 12.26
N MET A 173 -6.43 -5.72 11.74
CA MET A 173 -7.56 -6.61 11.43
C MET A 173 -7.20 -7.69 10.40
N THR A 174 -6.34 -7.40 9.43
CA THR A 174 -5.92 -8.37 8.42
C THR A 174 -4.91 -9.40 8.95
N MET A 175 -4.12 -9.05 9.97
CA MET A 175 -3.04 -9.90 10.49
C MET A 175 -3.50 -10.84 11.61
N ASP A 176 -4.06 -10.26 12.68
CA ASP A 176 -4.62 -11.02 13.81
C ASP A 176 -5.57 -10.12 14.63
N PRO A 177 -6.89 -10.24 14.45
CA PRO A 177 -7.86 -9.40 15.15
C PRO A 177 -8.01 -9.76 16.64
N GLU A 178 -7.41 -10.85 17.12
CA GLU A 178 -7.56 -11.28 18.52
C GLU A 178 -6.65 -10.51 19.48
N LYS A 179 -5.56 -9.91 18.99
CA LYS A 179 -4.63 -9.16 19.84
C LYS A 179 -3.93 -8.00 19.12
N LEU A 180 -4.33 -6.78 19.47
CA LEU A 180 -3.59 -5.58 19.12
C LEU A 180 -2.27 -5.57 19.91
N SER A 181 -1.14 -5.40 19.21
CA SER A 181 0.17 -5.31 19.84
C SER A 181 0.26 -4.07 20.74
N GLU A 182 0.98 -4.15 21.87
CA GLU A 182 1.30 -2.99 22.71
C GLU A 182 1.89 -1.84 21.90
N LYS A 183 2.78 -2.13 20.95
CA LYS A 183 3.39 -1.12 20.07
C LYS A 183 2.38 -0.46 19.13
N GLN A 184 1.34 -1.20 18.70
CA GLN A 184 0.27 -0.64 17.88
C GLN A 184 -0.69 0.19 18.73
N GLU A 185 -1.01 -0.25 19.95
CA GLU A 185 -1.82 0.54 20.88
C GLU A 185 -1.13 1.86 21.24
N GLU A 186 0.17 1.83 21.55
CA GLU A 186 0.95 3.03 21.85
C GLU A 186 0.91 4.04 20.71
N ILE A 187 1.13 3.61 19.47
CA ILE A 187 1.16 4.53 18.33
C ILE A 187 -0.24 5.08 17.99
N LEU A 188 -1.29 4.30 18.20
CA LEU A 188 -2.68 4.76 18.06
C LEU A 188 -3.03 5.79 19.14
N ALA A 189 -2.63 5.53 20.39
CA ALA A 189 -2.83 6.44 21.51
C ALA A 189 -2.15 7.80 21.28
N VAL A 190 -0.95 7.82 20.69
CA VAL A 190 -0.27 9.08 20.31
C VAL A 190 -1.10 9.92 19.34
N LEU A 191 -1.77 9.29 18.37
CA LEU A 191 -2.65 10.01 17.44
C LEU A 191 -3.89 10.56 18.15
N GLU A 192 -4.47 9.79 19.06
CA GLU A 192 -5.71 10.12 19.76
C GLU A 192 -5.51 11.20 20.83
N GLU A 193 -4.39 11.18 21.53
CA GLU A 193 -4.02 12.24 22.47
C GLU A 193 -3.76 13.56 21.74
N LYS A 194 -3.08 13.51 20.59
CA LYS A 194 -2.78 14.71 19.79
C LYS A 194 -4.02 15.27 19.07
N PHE A 195 -4.98 14.42 18.71
CA PHE A 195 -6.20 14.78 18.00
C PHE A 195 -7.44 14.16 18.66
N PRO A 196 -7.94 14.76 19.76
CA PRO A 196 -9.05 14.19 20.54
C PRO A 196 -10.41 14.22 19.82
N ASN A 197 -10.50 14.94 18.69
CA ASN A 197 -11.72 14.99 17.87
C ASN A 197 -11.79 13.88 16.82
N LEU A 198 -10.76 13.03 16.70
CA LEU A 198 -10.82 11.89 15.81
C LEU A 198 -12.00 10.99 16.20
N PRO A 199 -12.72 10.39 15.23
CA PRO A 199 -13.87 9.55 15.53
C PRO A 199 -13.46 8.31 16.35
N PRO A 200 -14.39 7.64 17.03
CA PRO A 200 -14.15 6.34 17.68
C PRO A 200 -13.47 5.33 16.75
N ARG A 201 -12.69 4.40 17.32
CA ARG A 201 -12.04 3.34 16.54
C ARG A 201 -13.07 2.39 15.93
N GLU A 202 -14.17 2.16 16.65
CA GLU A 202 -15.29 1.30 16.28
C GLU A 202 -15.97 1.76 14.99
N ASP A 203 -16.06 3.06 14.76
CA ASP A 203 -16.62 3.63 13.52
C ASP A 203 -15.73 3.29 12.33
N ILE A 204 -14.41 3.30 12.50
CA ILE A 204 -13.47 2.88 11.45
C ILE A 204 -13.54 1.37 11.25
N ILE A 205 -13.52 0.60 12.35
CA ILE A 205 -13.52 -0.87 12.30
C ILE A 205 -14.79 -1.38 11.61
N SER A 206 -15.95 -0.83 11.94
CA SER A 206 -17.23 -1.22 11.31
C SER A 206 -17.22 -0.96 9.80
N VAL A 207 -16.81 0.23 9.35
CA VAL A 207 -16.68 0.56 7.92
C VAL A 207 -15.72 -0.40 7.22
N LEU A 208 -14.56 -0.69 7.82
CA LEU A 208 -13.57 -1.60 7.25
C LEU A 208 -14.08 -3.06 7.19
N GLN A 209 -14.83 -3.52 8.19
CA GLN A 209 -15.43 -4.86 8.21
C GLN A 209 -16.53 -5.02 7.14
N GLU A 210 -17.38 -4.01 6.98
CA GLU A 210 -18.41 -3.95 5.94
C GLU A 210 -17.78 -3.95 4.54
N THR A 211 -16.70 -3.19 4.38
CA THR A 211 -15.93 -3.12 3.14
C THR A 211 -15.29 -4.48 2.80
N HIS A 212 -14.62 -5.11 3.76
CA HIS A 212 -13.96 -6.40 3.58
C HIS A 212 -14.97 -7.48 3.17
N SER A 213 -16.15 -7.49 3.80
CA SER A 213 -17.26 -8.40 3.47
C SER A 213 -17.83 -8.16 2.07
N SER A 214 -17.97 -6.88 1.68
CA SER A 214 -18.51 -6.49 0.37
C SER A 214 -17.53 -6.77 -0.77
N ALA A 215 -16.23 -6.53 -0.56
CA ALA A 215 -15.18 -6.85 -1.53
C ALA A 215 -15.07 -8.35 -1.80
N HIS A 216 -15.30 -9.20 -0.79
CA HIS A 216 -15.32 -10.66 -0.95
C HIS A 216 -16.56 -11.16 -1.72
N SER A 217 -17.63 -10.37 -1.78
CA SER A 217 -18.82 -10.69 -2.59
C SER A 217 -18.64 -10.34 -4.08
N LEU A 218 -17.65 -9.51 -4.41
CA LEU A 218 -17.38 -9.01 -5.76
C LEU A 218 -16.15 -9.71 -6.36
N ASN A 219 -16.45 -10.80 -7.06
CA ASN A 219 -15.71 -11.36 -8.20
C ASN A 219 -14.54 -12.33 -7.93
N THR A 220 -14.90 -13.61 -7.71
CA THR A 220 -14.02 -14.79 -7.70
C THR A 220 -12.90 -14.76 -8.75
N GLU A 221 -13.17 -14.32 -9.99
CA GLU A 221 -12.18 -14.25 -11.06
C GLU A 221 -11.07 -13.24 -10.75
N GLN A 222 -11.40 -12.08 -10.18
CA GLN A 222 -10.42 -11.05 -9.82
C GLN A 222 -9.54 -11.49 -8.66
N ILE A 223 -10.12 -12.20 -7.69
CA ILE A 223 -9.36 -12.78 -6.58
C ILE A 223 -8.38 -13.85 -7.10
N MET A 224 -8.81 -14.66 -8.07
CA MET A 224 -7.95 -15.64 -8.73
C MET A 224 -6.83 -14.98 -9.56
N LEU A 225 -7.05 -13.81 -10.15
CA LEU A 225 -6.00 -13.12 -10.90
C LEU A 225 -4.93 -12.47 -9.99
N LYS A 226 -5.28 -12.13 -8.74
CA LYS A 226 -4.42 -11.37 -7.81
C LYS A 226 -3.09 -12.04 -7.45
N ASP A 227 -3.08 -13.36 -7.26
CA ASP A 227 -1.84 -14.14 -7.00
C ASP A 227 -1.63 -15.24 -8.03
N LEU A 228 -2.05 -14.99 -9.28
CA LEU A 228 -1.87 -15.94 -10.36
C LEU A 228 -0.38 -16.06 -10.76
N LYS A 229 0.14 -17.28 -10.67
CA LYS A 229 1.47 -17.68 -11.12
C LYS A 229 1.31 -18.68 -12.25
N GLU A 230 1.83 -18.35 -13.42
CA GLU A 230 1.78 -19.21 -14.59
C GLU A 230 3.08 -19.99 -14.78
N LEU A 231 2.95 -21.28 -15.05
CA LEU A 231 4.03 -22.22 -15.38
C LEU A 231 3.70 -22.86 -16.72
N SER A 232 4.67 -22.90 -17.64
CA SER A 232 4.48 -23.43 -18.99
C SER A 232 5.72 -24.21 -19.40
N ASP A 233 5.53 -25.45 -19.87
CA ASP A 233 6.60 -26.31 -20.43
C ASP A 233 6.38 -26.60 -21.93
N GLY A 234 5.69 -25.69 -22.63
CA GLY A 234 5.43 -25.78 -24.07
C GLY A 234 4.23 -26.67 -24.44
N GLU A 235 4.08 -27.84 -23.82
CA GLU A 235 2.91 -28.74 -24.04
C GLU A 235 1.79 -28.50 -23.02
N ILE A 236 2.12 -28.05 -21.81
CA ILE A 236 1.16 -27.83 -20.71
C ILE A 236 1.36 -26.44 -20.14
N LYS A 237 0.25 -25.71 -19.98
CA LYS A 237 0.18 -24.45 -19.22
C LYS A 237 -0.61 -24.67 -17.95
N VAL A 238 -0.05 -24.26 -16.81
CA VAL A 238 -0.65 -24.34 -15.49
C VAL A 238 -0.67 -22.93 -14.91
N ALA A 239 -1.83 -22.51 -14.41
CA ALA A 239 -1.97 -21.25 -13.68
C ALA A 239 -2.38 -21.58 -12.24
N ILE A 240 -1.60 -21.11 -11.27
CA ILE A 240 -1.79 -21.37 -9.84
C ILE A 240 -2.12 -20.04 -9.17
N SER A 241 -3.25 -19.94 -8.49
CA SER A 241 -3.60 -18.76 -7.71
C SER A 241 -3.83 -19.11 -6.25
N THR A 242 -3.24 -18.33 -5.35
CA THR A 242 -3.50 -18.44 -3.91
C THR A 242 -4.64 -17.52 -3.54
N VAL A 243 -5.66 -18.06 -2.88
CA VAL A 243 -6.81 -17.29 -2.42
C VAL A 243 -7.10 -17.58 -0.94
N ASN A 244 -7.14 -16.53 -0.13
CA ASN A 244 -7.60 -16.60 1.26
C ASN A 244 -9.11 -16.29 1.29
N MET A 245 -9.92 -17.29 1.67
CA MET A 245 -11.37 -17.19 1.73
C MET A 245 -11.95 -18.12 2.80
N ASN A 246 -13.15 -17.84 3.28
CA ASN A 246 -13.88 -18.72 4.21
C ASN A 246 -14.25 -20.05 3.51
N LEU A 247 -14.18 -21.17 4.24
CA LEU A 247 -14.40 -22.54 3.75
C LEU A 247 -15.76 -22.75 3.08
N GLU A 248 -16.82 -22.07 3.55
CA GLU A 248 -18.16 -22.15 2.93
C GLU A 248 -18.19 -21.53 1.52
N VAL A 249 -17.39 -20.49 1.27
CA VAL A 249 -17.27 -19.82 -0.04
C VAL A 249 -16.44 -20.68 -1.01
N ARG A 250 -15.46 -21.44 -0.48
CA ARG A 250 -14.56 -22.32 -1.24
C ARG A 250 -15.30 -23.43 -1.99
N VAL A 251 -16.36 -23.99 -1.39
CA VAL A 251 -17.18 -25.04 -2.02
C VAL A 251 -17.92 -24.50 -3.24
N ARG A 252 -18.49 -23.29 -3.16
CA ARG A 252 -19.21 -22.65 -4.28
C ARG A 252 -18.31 -22.37 -5.49
N ILE A 253 -17.07 -21.94 -5.25
CA ILE A 253 -16.11 -21.60 -6.32
C ILE A 253 -15.65 -22.84 -7.09
N PHE A 254 -15.37 -23.95 -6.39
CA PHE A 254 -14.98 -25.21 -7.03
C PHE A 254 -16.04 -25.73 -8.01
N PHE A 255 -17.33 -25.58 -7.66
CA PHE A 255 -18.43 -25.97 -8.55
C PHE A 255 -18.59 -25.02 -9.75
N GLN A 256 -18.36 -23.73 -9.60
CA GLN A 256 -18.54 -22.75 -10.68
C GLN A 256 -17.45 -22.83 -11.76
N VAL A 257 -16.19 -23.04 -11.37
CA VAL A 257 -15.06 -23.26 -12.31
C VAL A 257 -15.22 -24.59 -13.06
N ALA A 258 -15.67 -25.66 -12.40
CA ALA A 258 -15.98 -26.93 -13.04
C ALA A 258 -17.13 -26.82 -14.06
N TYR A 259 -18.13 -25.96 -13.79
CA TYR A 259 -19.28 -25.73 -14.66
C TYR A 259 -18.94 -24.93 -15.94
N HIS A 260 -17.99 -23.98 -15.87
CA HIS A 260 -17.52 -23.26 -17.07
C HIS A 260 -16.57 -24.11 -17.93
N SER A 261 -15.81 -25.01 -17.31
CA SER A 261 -14.92 -25.96 -18.01
C SER A 261 -15.69 -27.00 -18.85
N SER A 262 -16.92 -27.33 -18.46
CA SER A 262 -17.79 -28.27 -19.19
C SER A 262 -18.60 -27.61 -20.33
N LEU A 263 -18.58 -26.28 -20.45
CA LEU A 263 -19.19 -25.51 -21.55
C LEU A 263 -18.23 -25.28 -22.73
N PHE A 264 -16.93 -25.60 -22.57
CA PHE A 264 -15.90 -25.54 -23.62
C PHE A 264 -15.44 -26.94 -24.09
N ARG A 265 -16.39 -27.89 -24.17
CA ARG A 265 -16.21 -29.15 -24.91
C ARG A 265 -17.20 -29.27 -26.06
#